data_AF-A0A1Z4GSA1-F1
#
_entry.id   AF-A0A1Z4GSA1-F1
#
_cell.length_a   1.000
_cell.length_b   1.000
_cell.length_c   1.000
_cell.angle_alpha   90.00
_cell.angle_beta   90.00
_cell.angle_gamma   90.00
#
_symmetry.space_group_name_H-M   'P 1'
#
loop_
_entity.id
_entity.type
_entity.pdbx_description
1 polymer ?
#
loop_
_entity_poly.entity_id
_entity_poly.type
_entity_poly.pdbx_seq_one_letter_code
_entity_poly.pdbx_strand_id
1 'polypeptide(L)'
;MRKGSEIIDKVVITYDVGKKIERIKDLIFDQKRNQLLGFLVKEKGLFRDAKVIPLQEVQAIGLDAIIVNSKESVVDAHRVPAIREILYQNIVLKGTRILTTEGLDLGGLVDLFFDEHSGLVEGYEVSGGVFADAYSGRAFVPAPETLKIGDDVAFVPPETAQMMAEQVGGIRRAVNATEDKFQDSAETANRRLQSSVENAKHILQEARKNGEQRDFLNSDKNK
;
A
#
# COMPACT_ATOMS: atom_id res chain seq x y z
N MET A 1 -0.99 -7.30 8.01
CA MET A 1 -2.03 -6.38 7.53
C MET A 1 -2.81 -6.96 6.35
N ARG A 2 -4.12 -6.75 6.30
CA ARG A 2 -5.03 -7.09 5.18
C ARG A 2 -5.88 -5.88 4.82
N LYS A 3 -6.22 -5.75 3.54
CA LYS A 3 -7.15 -4.71 3.06
C LYS A 3 -8.59 -5.23 3.11
N GLY A 4 -9.52 -4.42 3.60
CA GLY A 4 -10.90 -4.82 3.83
C GLY A 4 -11.61 -5.33 2.57
N SER A 5 -11.54 -4.58 1.47
CA SER A 5 -12.17 -4.98 0.21
C SER A 5 -11.64 -6.30 -0.38
N GLU A 6 -10.41 -6.70 -0.07
CA GLU A 6 -9.84 -7.97 -0.55
C GLU A 6 -10.47 -9.19 0.12
N ILE A 7 -11.08 -9.00 1.29
CA ILE A 7 -11.74 -10.06 2.06
C ILE A 7 -13.14 -10.34 1.53
N ILE A 8 -13.82 -9.30 1.04
CA ILE A 8 -15.16 -9.42 0.47
C ILE A 8 -15.14 -10.44 -0.67
N ASP A 9 -16.19 -11.23 -0.74
CA ASP A 9 -16.34 -12.34 -1.67
C ASP A 9 -15.32 -13.48 -1.53
N LYS A 10 -14.41 -13.52 -0.56
CA LYS A 10 -13.58 -14.72 -0.35
C LYS A 10 -14.45 -15.92 0.06
N VAL A 11 -14.11 -17.09 -0.47
CA VAL A 11 -14.76 -18.35 -0.08
C VAL A 11 -14.24 -18.80 1.28
N VAL A 12 -15.14 -19.34 2.10
CA VAL A 12 -14.78 -19.94 3.39
C VAL A 12 -14.65 -21.46 3.23
N ILE A 13 -13.51 -22.01 3.64
CA ILE A 13 -13.18 -23.42 3.55
C ILE A 13 -12.93 -23.97 4.96
N THR A 14 -13.50 -25.13 5.28
CA THR A 14 -13.24 -25.80 6.55
C THR A 14 -11.96 -26.63 6.49
N TYR A 15 -11.17 -26.59 7.57
CA TYR A 15 -9.93 -27.34 7.70
C TYR A 15 -10.17 -28.83 7.91
N ASP A 16 -11.17 -29.18 8.73
CA ASP A 16 -11.52 -30.55 9.09
C ASP A 16 -11.79 -31.49 7.91
N VAL A 17 -12.51 -31.01 6.89
CA VAL A 17 -12.94 -31.81 5.73
C VAL A 17 -12.70 -31.13 4.38
N GLY A 18 -12.08 -29.94 4.35
CA GLY A 18 -11.76 -29.24 3.11
C GLY A 18 -12.97 -28.70 2.35
N LYS A 19 -14.11 -28.46 3.02
CA LYS A 19 -15.37 -28.10 2.35
C LYS A 19 -15.53 -26.59 2.21
N LYS A 20 -15.87 -26.11 1.01
CA LYS A 20 -16.39 -24.75 0.79
C LYS A 20 -17.78 -24.63 1.39
N ILE A 21 -17.98 -23.69 2.31
CA ILE A 21 -19.22 -23.60 3.10
C ILE A 21 -19.98 -22.29 2.93
N GLU A 22 -19.27 -21.16 2.81
CA GLU A 22 -19.84 -19.82 2.78
C GLU A 22 -19.00 -18.89 1.90
N ARG A 23 -19.45 -17.64 1.72
CA ARG A 23 -18.70 -16.54 1.13
C ARG A 23 -18.81 -15.32 2.04
N ILE A 24 -17.73 -14.57 2.20
CA ILE A 24 -17.76 -13.31 2.96
C ILE A 24 -18.61 -12.29 2.22
N LYS A 25 -19.60 -11.74 2.92
CA LYS A 25 -20.47 -10.67 2.42
C LYS A 25 -19.98 -9.30 2.87
N ASP A 26 -19.57 -9.19 4.13
CA ASP A 26 -19.16 -7.93 4.72
C ASP A 26 -18.22 -8.14 5.91
N LEU A 27 -17.59 -7.06 6.34
CA LEU A 27 -16.78 -6.96 7.55
C LEU A 27 -17.64 -6.49 8.71
N ILE A 28 -17.34 -6.98 9.91
CA ILE A 28 -18.00 -6.53 11.14
C ILE A 28 -16.98 -5.75 11.96
N PHE A 29 -17.09 -4.42 11.92
CA PHE A 29 -16.13 -3.50 12.51
C PHE A 29 -16.69 -2.79 13.73
N ASP A 30 -15.96 -2.86 14.86
CA ASP A 30 -16.21 -2.07 16.05
C ASP A 30 -15.47 -0.74 15.94
N GLN A 31 -16.23 0.32 15.68
CA GLN A 31 -15.72 1.67 15.55
C GLN A 31 -15.17 2.24 16.86
N LYS A 32 -15.77 1.88 18.00
CA LYS A 32 -15.34 2.41 19.31
C LYS A 32 -13.97 1.85 19.68
N ARG A 33 -13.69 0.61 19.29
CA ARG A 33 -12.42 -0.08 19.56
C ARG A 33 -11.45 -0.06 18.39
N ASN A 34 -11.86 0.53 17.26
CA ASN A 34 -11.10 0.52 16.01
C ASN A 34 -10.64 -0.90 15.63
N GLN A 35 -11.56 -1.87 15.70
CA GLN A 35 -11.21 -3.30 15.61
C GLN A 35 -12.22 -4.09 14.76
N LEU A 36 -11.71 -4.93 13.86
CA LEU A 36 -12.47 -5.96 13.16
C LEU A 36 -12.83 -7.09 14.14
N LEU A 37 -14.13 -7.37 14.29
CA LEU A 37 -14.64 -8.45 15.14
C LEU A 37 -14.87 -9.76 14.39
N GLY A 38 -15.02 -9.71 13.07
CA GLY A 38 -15.27 -10.88 12.25
C GLY A 38 -15.92 -10.53 10.92
N PHE A 39 -16.58 -11.53 10.33
CA PHE A 39 -17.13 -11.46 8.98
C PHE A 39 -18.60 -11.83 8.94
N LEU A 40 -19.39 -11.09 8.17
CA LEU A 40 -20.76 -11.44 7.83
C LEU A 40 -20.74 -12.43 6.65
N VAL A 41 -21.43 -13.57 6.77
CA VAL A 41 -21.51 -14.56 5.69
C VAL A 41 -22.94 -14.80 5.19
N LYS A 42 -23.94 -14.60 6.04
CA LYS A 42 -25.35 -14.58 5.62
C LYS A 42 -26.10 -13.48 6.33
N GLU A 43 -26.71 -12.61 5.53
CA GLU A 43 -27.78 -11.74 5.96
C GLU A 43 -29.12 -12.44 5.69
N LYS A 44 -29.98 -12.52 6.71
CA LYS A 44 -31.35 -12.99 6.60
C LYS A 44 -32.25 -11.97 7.30
N GLY A 45 -33.22 -11.41 6.59
CA GLY A 45 -34.29 -10.58 7.14
C GLY A 45 -33.86 -9.68 8.31
N LEU A 46 -34.46 -9.91 9.48
CA LEU A 46 -34.05 -9.29 10.74
C LEU A 46 -32.65 -9.79 11.15
N PHE A 47 -31.73 -8.88 11.52
CA PHE A 47 -30.35 -9.18 11.95
C PHE A 47 -30.15 -10.31 12.98
N ARG A 48 -31.22 -10.76 13.65
CA ARG A 48 -31.24 -11.96 14.51
C ARG A 48 -30.79 -13.23 13.81
N ASP A 49 -31.11 -13.39 12.52
CA ASP A 49 -30.82 -14.59 11.73
C ASP A 49 -29.54 -14.47 10.90
N ALA A 50 -28.78 -13.39 11.10
CA ALA A 50 -27.49 -13.20 10.45
C ALA A 50 -26.49 -14.26 10.93
N LYS A 51 -25.75 -14.83 9.98
CA LYS A 51 -24.63 -15.75 10.26
C LYS A 51 -23.31 -15.02 10.08
N VAL A 52 -22.42 -15.23 11.03
CA VAL A 52 -21.12 -14.56 11.11
C VAL A 52 -20.02 -15.56 11.41
N ILE A 53 -18.78 -15.17 11.11
CA ILE A 53 -17.57 -15.86 11.53
C ILE A 53 -16.79 -14.88 12.40
N PRO A 54 -16.77 -15.07 13.74
CA PRO A 54 -15.92 -14.28 14.62
C PRO A 54 -14.45 -14.40 14.20
N LEU A 55 -13.67 -13.34 14.35
CA LEU A 55 -12.25 -13.35 13.93
C LEU A 55 -11.46 -14.47 14.62
N GLN A 56 -11.80 -14.80 15.87
CA GLN A 56 -11.13 -15.85 16.66
C GLN A 56 -11.37 -17.27 16.10
N GLU A 57 -12.39 -17.45 15.28
CA GLU A 57 -12.68 -18.72 14.60
C GLU A 57 -11.90 -18.88 13.29
N VAL A 58 -11.20 -17.84 12.83
CA VAL A 58 -10.41 -17.84 11.61
C VAL A 58 -9.00 -18.34 11.90
N GLN A 59 -8.59 -19.37 11.18
CA GLN A 59 -7.25 -19.94 11.26
C GLN A 59 -6.28 -19.23 10.30
N ALA A 60 -6.75 -18.87 9.10
CA ALA A 60 -5.95 -18.17 8.12
C ALA A 60 -6.81 -17.34 7.16
N ILE A 61 -6.29 -16.17 6.78
CA ILE A 61 -6.81 -15.35 5.69
C ILE A 61 -5.85 -15.49 4.50
N GLY A 62 -6.18 -16.37 3.56
CA GLY A 62 -5.39 -16.59 2.36
C GLY A 62 -5.71 -15.59 1.23
N LEU A 63 -4.91 -15.66 0.16
CA LEU A 63 -5.15 -14.87 -1.05
C LEU A 63 -6.50 -15.23 -1.70
N ASP A 64 -6.86 -16.52 -1.71
CA ASP A 64 -8.05 -17.02 -2.41
C ASP A 64 -9.22 -17.38 -1.48
N ALA A 65 -8.93 -17.68 -0.21
CA ALA A 65 -9.91 -18.25 0.71
C ALA A 65 -9.63 -17.89 2.18
N ILE A 66 -10.67 -17.93 3.01
CA ILE A 66 -10.56 -17.90 4.47
C ILE A 66 -10.72 -19.33 4.99
N ILE A 67 -9.81 -19.73 5.88
CA ILE A 67 -9.79 -21.05 6.49
C ILE A 67 -10.32 -20.96 7.92
N VAL A 68 -11.31 -21.81 8.23
CA VAL A 68 -11.88 -22.00 9.58
C VAL A 68 -11.77 -23.47 9.98
N ASN A 69 -11.87 -23.78 11.26
CA ASN A 69 -11.71 -25.16 11.71
C ASN A 69 -12.78 -26.10 11.12
N SER A 70 -14.05 -25.70 11.17
CA SER A 70 -15.21 -26.53 10.83
C SER A 70 -16.43 -25.65 10.49
N LYS A 71 -17.59 -26.26 10.21
CA LYS A 71 -18.83 -25.49 9.96
C LYS A 71 -19.36 -24.78 11.19
N GLU A 72 -19.00 -25.28 12.36
CA GLU A 72 -19.41 -24.81 13.67
C GLU A 72 -18.83 -23.42 13.98
N SER A 73 -17.76 -23.04 13.28
CA SER A 73 -17.19 -21.68 13.28
C SER A 73 -18.14 -20.62 12.69
N VAL A 74 -19.17 -21.03 11.95
CA VAL A 74 -20.24 -20.15 11.48
C VAL A 74 -21.36 -20.13 12.52
N VAL A 75 -21.47 -19.00 13.23
CA VAL A 75 -22.40 -18.84 14.35
C VAL A 75 -23.49 -17.81 14.04
N ASP A 76 -24.58 -17.85 14.79
CA ASP A 76 -25.56 -16.77 14.74
C ASP A 76 -25.03 -15.50 15.41
N ALA A 77 -25.20 -14.35 14.75
CA ALA A 77 -24.70 -13.07 15.24
C ALA A 77 -25.19 -12.75 16.65
N HIS A 78 -26.45 -13.10 16.99
CA HIS A 78 -27.02 -12.82 18.30
C HIS A 78 -26.36 -13.59 19.46
N ARG A 79 -25.60 -14.65 19.17
CA ARG A 79 -24.82 -15.43 20.13
C ARG A 79 -23.47 -14.79 20.47
N VAL A 80 -23.06 -13.75 19.73
CA VAL A 80 -21.81 -13.01 19.95
C VAL A 80 -22.17 -11.59 20.36
N PRO A 81 -22.20 -11.25 21.67
CA PRO A 81 -22.72 -9.97 22.15
C PRO A 81 -22.10 -8.74 21.51
N ALA A 82 -20.77 -8.73 21.30
CA ALA A 82 -20.06 -7.63 20.67
C ALA A 82 -20.53 -7.41 19.21
N ILE A 83 -20.57 -8.47 18.41
CA ILE A 83 -21.06 -8.40 17.02
C ILE A 83 -22.54 -8.00 16.97
N ARG A 84 -23.35 -8.53 17.88
CA ARG A 84 -24.77 -8.19 17.98
C ARG A 84 -24.98 -6.70 18.17
N GLU A 85 -24.21 -6.05 19.04
CA GLU A 85 -24.29 -4.60 19.26
C GLU A 85 -23.96 -3.81 17.99
N ILE A 86 -22.94 -4.23 17.24
CA ILE A 86 -22.51 -3.57 16.00
C ILE A 86 -23.54 -3.69 14.88
N LEU A 87 -24.13 -4.87 14.64
CA LEU A 87 -25.07 -5.05 13.52
C LEU A 87 -26.36 -4.23 13.64
N TYR A 88 -26.71 -3.74 14.84
CA TYR A 88 -27.83 -2.82 15.01
C TYR A 88 -27.47 -1.36 14.69
N GLN A 89 -26.18 -1.06 14.53
CA GLN A 89 -25.67 0.26 14.20
C GLN A 89 -25.43 0.29 12.69
N ASN A 90 -26.31 0.98 11.97
CA ASN A 90 -26.33 1.04 10.50
C ASN A 90 -25.24 1.99 9.95
N ILE A 91 -23.99 1.78 10.35
CA ILE A 91 -22.92 2.76 10.10
C ILE A 91 -22.17 2.42 8.82
N VAL A 92 -22.26 3.32 7.84
CA VAL A 92 -21.53 3.24 6.58
C VAL A 92 -20.22 4.02 6.71
N LEU A 93 -19.10 3.30 6.78
CA LEU A 93 -17.76 3.91 6.80
C LEU A 93 -17.36 4.51 5.45
N LYS A 94 -17.85 3.89 4.37
CA LYS A 94 -17.44 4.24 3.01
C LYS A 94 -17.99 5.61 2.63
N GLY A 95 -17.11 6.50 2.20
CA GLY A 95 -17.44 7.87 1.81
C GLY A 95 -17.39 8.88 2.95
N THR A 96 -17.25 8.44 4.21
CA THR A 96 -17.03 9.35 5.35
C THR A 96 -15.76 10.16 5.12
N ARG A 97 -15.85 11.50 5.24
CA ARG A 97 -14.67 12.37 5.12
C ARG A 97 -13.82 12.26 6.38
N ILE A 98 -12.51 12.20 6.20
CA ILE A 98 -11.55 12.23 7.31
C ILE A 98 -10.95 13.63 7.39
N LEU A 99 -11.15 14.29 8.53
CA LEU A 99 -10.58 15.60 8.84
C LEU A 99 -9.58 15.49 9.98
N THR A 100 -8.58 16.36 10.02
CA THR A 100 -7.87 16.60 11.28
C THR A 100 -8.78 17.36 12.24
N THR A 101 -8.49 17.33 13.54
CA THR A 101 -9.20 18.17 14.54
C THR A 101 -9.04 19.67 14.31
N GLU A 102 -8.09 20.09 13.46
CA GLU A 102 -7.90 21.47 12.99
C GLU A 102 -8.65 21.79 11.69
N GLY A 103 -9.38 20.81 11.13
CA GLY A 103 -10.21 20.98 9.93
C GLY A 103 -9.50 20.74 8.61
N LEU A 104 -8.28 20.18 8.61
CA LEU A 104 -7.59 19.80 7.37
C LEU A 104 -8.23 18.55 6.78
N ASP A 105 -8.65 18.61 5.52
CA ASP A 105 -9.32 17.51 4.84
C ASP A 105 -8.34 16.51 4.22
N LEU A 106 -8.31 15.28 4.76
CA LEU A 106 -7.42 14.22 4.33
C LEU A 106 -8.01 13.34 3.21
N GLY A 107 -9.30 13.48 2.89
CA GLY A 107 -9.98 12.70 1.86
C GLY A 107 -11.20 11.94 2.37
N GLY A 108 -11.83 11.16 1.49
CA GLY A 108 -12.97 10.29 1.82
C GLY A 108 -12.51 8.85 1.99
N LEU A 109 -12.96 8.19 3.06
CA LEU A 109 -12.65 6.80 3.36
C LEU A 109 -13.16 5.87 2.25
N VAL A 110 -12.23 5.11 1.68
CA VAL A 110 -12.48 4.11 0.62
C VAL A 110 -12.40 2.70 1.18
N ASP A 111 -11.44 2.45 2.05
CA ASP A 111 -11.17 1.14 2.62
C ASP A 111 -10.47 1.24 3.99
N LEU A 112 -10.32 0.11 4.66
CA LEU A 112 -9.56 -0.05 5.89
C LEU A 112 -8.47 -1.11 5.73
N PHE A 113 -7.43 -0.99 6.56
CA PHE A 113 -6.38 -1.99 6.71
C PHE A 113 -6.35 -2.47 8.15
N PHE A 114 -6.29 -3.78 8.36
CA PHE A 114 -6.33 -4.37 9.69
C PHE A 114 -5.27 -5.45 9.87
N ASP A 115 -4.84 -5.65 11.10
CA ASP A 115 -4.04 -6.81 11.49
C ASP A 115 -4.92 -8.07 11.54
N GLU A 116 -4.51 -9.13 10.86
CA GLU A 116 -5.35 -10.31 10.68
C GLU A 116 -5.51 -11.17 11.94
N HIS A 117 -4.64 -10.98 12.94
CA HIS A 117 -4.67 -11.75 14.18
C HIS A 117 -5.43 -11.02 15.29
N SER A 118 -5.09 -9.75 15.52
CA SER A 118 -5.71 -8.92 16.56
C SER A 118 -7.00 -8.26 16.07
N GLY A 119 -7.18 -8.09 14.77
CA GLY A 119 -8.29 -7.33 14.17
C GLY A 119 -8.11 -5.82 14.30
N LEU A 120 -7.06 -5.31 14.94
CA LEU A 120 -6.85 -3.87 15.08
C LEU A 120 -6.72 -3.22 13.71
N VAL A 121 -7.45 -2.12 13.49
CA VAL A 121 -7.30 -1.33 12.26
C VAL A 121 -6.03 -0.50 12.37
N GLU A 122 -5.13 -0.72 11.42
CA GLU A 122 -3.82 -0.06 11.36
C GLU A 122 -3.92 1.27 10.58
N GLY A 123 -4.93 1.42 9.74
CA GLY A 123 -5.21 2.65 9.03
C GLY A 123 -6.28 2.53 7.96
N TYR A 124 -6.45 3.60 7.20
CA TYR A 124 -7.53 3.75 6.23
C TYR A 124 -6.97 4.11 4.85
N GLU A 125 -7.58 3.57 3.80
CA GLU A 125 -7.39 4.09 2.45
C GLU A 125 -8.37 5.25 2.25
N VAL A 126 -7.86 6.40 1.82
CA VAL A 126 -8.69 7.56 1.47
C VAL A 126 -8.45 7.97 0.02
N SER A 127 -9.45 8.62 -0.58
CA SER A 127 -9.34 9.24 -1.90
C SER A 127 -9.69 10.73 -1.85
N GLY A 128 -9.07 11.51 -2.74
CA GLY A 128 -9.18 12.97 -2.72
C GLY A 128 -8.40 13.61 -1.57
N GLY A 129 -8.88 14.76 -1.09
CA GLY A 129 -8.22 15.52 -0.01
C GLY A 129 -6.92 16.21 -0.45
N VAL A 130 -6.22 16.81 0.51
CA VAL A 130 -5.01 17.61 0.25
C VAL A 130 -3.82 16.80 -0.26
N PHE A 131 -3.87 15.46 -0.15
CA PHE A 131 -2.81 14.55 -0.58
C PHE A 131 -3.13 13.78 -1.87
N ALA A 132 -4.25 14.04 -2.53
CA ALA A 132 -4.72 13.28 -3.69
C ALA A 132 -3.65 13.15 -4.81
N ASP A 133 -3.04 14.27 -5.20
CA ASP A 133 -2.08 14.33 -6.30
C ASP A 133 -0.76 13.63 -5.96
N ALA A 134 -0.38 13.62 -4.68
CA ALA A 134 0.85 12.99 -4.21
C ALA A 134 0.79 11.45 -4.23
N TYR A 135 -0.41 10.89 -4.15
CA TYR A 135 -0.64 9.45 -4.00
C TYR A 135 -1.38 8.80 -5.18
N SER A 136 -1.31 9.41 -6.37
CA SER A 136 -2.03 8.91 -7.56
C SER A 136 -3.53 8.67 -7.29
N GLY A 137 -4.13 9.51 -6.44
CA GLY A 137 -5.54 9.49 -6.10
C GLY A 137 -5.95 8.69 -4.85
N ARG A 138 -5.07 7.87 -4.25
CA ARG A 138 -5.39 7.11 -3.01
C ARG A 138 -4.27 7.16 -1.97
N ALA A 139 -4.52 7.81 -0.84
CA ALA A 139 -3.57 7.94 0.26
C ALA A 139 -3.87 6.95 1.39
N PHE A 140 -2.85 6.59 2.16
CA PHE A 140 -2.99 5.83 3.39
C PHE A 140 -2.99 6.78 4.59
N VAL A 141 -4.00 6.67 5.46
CA VAL A 141 -4.10 7.42 6.71
C VAL A 141 -3.76 6.47 7.86
N PRO A 142 -2.59 6.60 8.51
CA PRO A 142 -2.24 5.79 9.68
C PRO A 142 -3.09 6.25 10.86
N ALA A 143 -4.00 5.41 11.34
CA ALA A 143 -4.89 5.76 12.45
C ALA A 143 -5.14 4.56 13.38
N PRO A 144 -4.08 4.02 14.03
CA PRO A 144 -4.21 2.85 14.89
C PRO A 144 -5.03 3.11 16.16
N GLU A 145 -5.04 4.34 16.69
CA GLU A 145 -5.62 4.62 18.02
C GLU A 145 -6.64 5.77 18.04
N THR A 146 -6.80 6.54 16.95
CA THR A 146 -7.35 7.91 17.05
C THR A 146 -8.36 8.29 15.97
N LEU A 147 -9.14 7.34 15.42
CA LEU A 147 -10.27 7.70 14.56
C LEU A 147 -11.54 7.90 15.40
N LYS A 148 -12.00 9.14 15.54
CA LYS A 148 -13.32 9.44 16.10
C LYS A 148 -14.32 9.60 14.96
N ILE A 149 -15.19 8.61 14.77
CA ILE A 149 -16.25 8.65 13.76
C ILE A 149 -17.46 9.42 14.33
N GLY A 150 -17.86 10.49 13.65
CA GLY A 150 -19.12 11.19 13.86
C GLY A 150 -20.15 10.84 12.79
N ASP A 151 -21.28 11.56 12.78
CA ASP A 151 -22.39 11.28 11.86
C ASP A 151 -22.02 11.57 10.39
N ASP A 152 -21.27 12.65 10.14
CA ASP A 152 -20.90 13.11 8.78
C ASP A 152 -19.41 12.91 8.45
N VAL A 153 -18.55 13.04 9.47
CA VAL A 153 -17.09 13.07 9.30
C VAL A 153 -16.40 12.28 10.41
N ALA A 154 -15.22 11.78 10.11
CA ALA A 154 -14.31 11.20 11.08
C ALA A 154 -13.14 12.14 11.35
N PHE A 155 -12.68 12.18 12.60
CA PHE A 155 -11.58 13.04 13.03
C PHE A 155 -10.35 12.23 13.40
N VAL A 156 -9.18 12.78 13.05
CA VAL A 156 -7.86 12.34 13.50
C VAL A 156 -7.05 13.52 14.06
N PRO A 157 -6.01 13.28 14.87
CA PRO A 157 -5.11 14.33 15.33
C PRO A 157 -4.31 14.96 14.18
N PRO A 158 -3.89 16.24 14.28
CA PRO A 158 -3.13 16.94 13.22
C PRO A 158 -1.81 16.25 12.86
N GLU A 159 -1.18 15.54 13.82
CA GLU A 159 0.05 14.77 13.64
C GLU A 159 -0.11 13.69 12.56
N THR A 160 -1.32 13.18 12.35
CA THR A 160 -1.63 12.20 11.29
C THR A 160 -1.28 12.75 9.91
N ALA A 161 -1.56 14.03 9.66
CA ALA A 161 -1.22 14.67 8.39
C ALA A 161 0.30 14.80 8.21
N GLN A 162 1.05 14.98 9.29
CA GLN A 162 2.52 15.02 9.26
C GLN A 162 3.07 13.64 8.89
N MET A 163 2.54 12.57 9.50
CA MET A 163 2.91 11.19 9.16
C MET A 163 2.63 10.88 7.67
N MET A 164 1.48 11.31 7.16
CA MET A 164 1.15 11.18 5.73
C MET A 164 2.13 11.95 4.84
N ALA A 165 2.54 13.15 5.23
CA ALA A 165 3.50 13.95 4.46
C ALA A 165 4.90 13.32 4.44
N GLU A 166 5.33 12.71 5.55
CA GLU A 166 6.61 11.99 5.63
C GLU A 166 6.66 10.79 4.69
N GLN A 167 5.55 10.05 4.56
CA GLN A 167 5.42 8.93 3.62
C GLN A 167 5.57 9.38 2.16
N VAL A 168 4.99 10.53 1.77
CA VAL A 168 5.23 11.15 0.44
C VAL A 168 6.68 11.61 0.30
N GLY A 169 7.21 12.27 1.33
CA GLY A 169 8.56 12.83 1.34
C GLY A 169 9.65 11.77 1.24
N GLY A 170 9.42 10.58 1.78
CA GLY A 170 10.32 9.43 1.66
C GLY A 170 10.48 8.93 0.22
N ILE A 171 9.38 8.90 -0.55
CA ILE A 171 9.39 8.54 -1.97
C ILE A 171 10.13 9.60 -2.78
N ARG A 172 9.86 10.90 -2.55
CA ARG A 172 10.60 11.99 -3.21
C ARG A 172 12.09 11.96 -2.89
N ARG A 173 12.47 11.66 -1.64
CA ARG A 173 13.88 11.50 -1.25
C ARG A 173 14.55 10.30 -1.92
N ALA A 174 13.86 9.17 -2.05
CA ALA A 174 14.39 7.99 -2.74
C ALA A 174 14.57 8.21 -4.26
N VAL A 175 13.64 8.92 -4.90
CA VAL A 175 13.72 9.30 -6.31
C VAL A 175 14.88 10.27 -6.55
N ASN A 176 14.98 11.34 -5.75
CA ASN A 176 16.09 12.30 -5.87
C ASN A 176 17.44 11.63 -5.61
N ALA A 177 17.55 10.76 -4.60
CA ALA A 177 18.78 10.01 -4.33
C ALA A 177 19.16 9.00 -5.42
N THR A 178 18.19 8.58 -6.25
CA THR A 178 18.44 7.74 -7.42
C THR A 178 18.88 8.60 -8.61
N GLU A 179 18.26 9.76 -8.81
CA GLU A 179 18.59 10.74 -9.85
C GLU A 179 20.01 11.31 -9.67
N ASP A 180 20.41 11.65 -8.45
CA ASP A 180 21.77 12.10 -8.13
C ASP A 180 22.83 11.03 -8.50
N LYS A 181 22.54 9.75 -8.20
CA LYS A 181 23.44 8.63 -8.57
C LYS A 181 23.51 8.38 -10.08
N PHE A 182 22.43 8.65 -10.81
CA PHE A 182 22.40 8.55 -12.26
C PHE A 182 23.17 9.71 -12.93
N GLN A 183 23.10 10.93 -12.39
CA GLN A 183 23.88 12.07 -12.87
C GLN A 183 25.39 11.84 -12.67
N ASP A 184 25.80 11.38 -11.49
CA ASP A 184 27.20 11.03 -11.21
C ASP A 184 27.75 9.94 -12.15
N SER A 185 26.91 8.96 -12.49
CA SER A 185 27.25 7.88 -13.42
C SER A 185 27.35 8.37 -14.86
N ALA A 186 26.45 9.26 -15.29
CA ALA A 186 26.47 9.87 -16.61
C ALA A 186 27.68 10.79 -16.81
N GLU A 187 28.05 11.59 -15.80
CA GLU A 187 29.26 12.41 -15.83
C GLU A 187 30.53 11.55 -15.91
N THR A 188 30.58 10.45 -15.16
CA THR A 188 31.72 9.52 -15.17
C THR A 188 31.88 8.84 -16.52
N ALA A 189 30.78 8.46 -17.17
CA ALA A 189 30.80 7.90 -18.53
C ALA A 189 31.29 8.95 -19.55
N ASN A 190 30.83 10.20 -19.44
CA ASN A 190 31.23 11.27 -20.34
C ASN A 190 32.73 11.63 -20.20
N ARG A 191 33.25 11.65 -18.96
CA ARG A 191 34.68 11.88 -18.71
C ARG A 191 35.57 10.76 -19.28
N ARG A 192 35.12 9.49 -19.21
CA ARG A 192 35.84 8.34 -19.79
C ARG A 192 35.80 8.32 -21.32
N LEU A 193 34.71 8.80 -21.92
CA LEU A 193 34.62 8.98 -23.37
C LEU A 193 35.56 10.08 -23.86
N GLN A 194 35.61 11.23 -23.18
CA GLN A 194 36.50 12.33 -23.55
C GLN A 194 37.98 11.94 -23.47
N SER A 195 38.40 11.24 -22.42
CA SER A 195 39.80 10.77 -22.31
C SER A 195 40.15 9.74 -23.38
N SER A 196 39.20 8.89 -23.79
CA SER A 196 39.40 7.93 -24.88
C SER A 196 39.49 8.61 -26.25
N VAL A 197 38.69 9.65 -26.48
CA VAL A 197 38.73 10.46 -27.71
C VAL A 197 40.03 11.26 -27.81
N GLU A 198 40.51 11.85 -26.70
CA GLU A 198 41.79 12.56 -26.70
C GLU A 198 42.98 11.62 -26.86
N ASN A 199 42.96 10.44 -26.22
CA ASN A 199 44.00 9.43 -26.45
C ASN A 199 44.01 8.94 -27.91
N ALA A 200 42.85 8.74 -28.53
CA ALA A 200 42.76 8.36 -29.93
C ALA A 200 43.31 9.44 -30.86
N LYS A 201 43.03 10.73 -30.59
CA LYS A 201 43.63 11.86 -31.34
C LYS A 201 45.15 11.90 -31.20
N HIS A 202 45.67 11.66 -30.00
CA HIS A 202 47.12 11.67 -29.76
C HIS A 202 47.83 10.56 -30.53
N ILE A 203 47.28 9.35 -30.52
CA ILE A 203 47.80 8.20 -31.28
C ILE A 203 47.76 8.49 -32.80
N LEU A 204 46.68 9.09 -33.30
CA LEU A 204 46.55 9.47 -34.71
C LEU A 204 47.55 10.56 -35.12
N GLN A 205 47.82 11.54 -34.26
CA GLN A 205 48.81 12.59 -34.53
C GLN A 205 50.25 12.04 -34.51
N GLU A 206 50.57 11.14 -33.58
CA GLU A 206 51.86 10.46 -33.54
C GLU A 206 52.08 9.56 -34.77
N ALA A 207 51.05 8.80 -35.18
CA ALA A 207 51.11 8.00 -36.39
C ALA A 207 51.33 8.86 -37.65
N ARG A 208 50.70 10.04 -37.72
CA ARG A 208 50.87 10.98 -38.83
C ARG A 208 52.27 11.58 -38.89
N LYS A 209 52.82 12.01 -37.75
CA LYS A 209 54.21 12.50 -37.65
C LYS A 209 55.23 11.43 -38.01
N ASN A 210 55.01 10.19 -37.57
CA ASN A 210 55.89 9.07 -37.91
C ASN A 210 55.80 8.65 -39.38
N GLY A 211 54.65 8.87 -40.04
CA GLY A 211 54.50 8.68 -41.49
C GLY A 211 55.31 9.70 -42.28
N GLU A 212 55.19 10.98 -41.92
CA GLU A 212 55.91 12.09 -42.58
C GLU A 212 57.44 11.97 -42.41
N GLN A 213 57.93 11.46 -41.28
CA GLN A 213 59.36 11.21 -41.04
C GLN A 213 59.93 10.08 -41.93
N ARG A 214 59.11 9.07 -42.26
CA ARG A 214 59.51 7.92 -43.09
C ARG A 214 59.60 8.26 -44.57
N ASP A 215 58.72 9.15 -45.04
CA ASP A 215 58.76 9.66 -46.41
C ASP A 215 59.98 10.56 -46.65
N PHE A 216 60.42 11.31 -45.62
CA PHE A 216 61.65 12.10 -45.68
C PHE A 216 62.92 11.22 -45.79
N LEU A 217 63.01 10.16 -44.99
CA LEU A 217 64.16 9.24 -44.96
C LEU A 217 64.31 8.36 -46.23
N ASN A 218 63.23 8.15 -46.98
CA ASN A 218 63.27 7.42 -48.26
C ASN A 218 63.61 8.31 -49.46
N SER A 219 63.49 9.64 -49.34
CA SER A 219 63.84 10.57 -50.43
C SER A 219 65.35 10.78 -50.59
N ASP A 220 66.12 10.61 -49.50
CA ASP A 220 67.59 10.76 -49.50
C ASP A 220 68.37 9.52 -49.97
N LYS A 221 67.70 8.37 -50.18
CA LYS A 221 68.35 7.15 -50.71
C LYS A 221 68.31 7.03 -52.24
N ASN A 222 67.71 8.00 -52.94
CA ASN A 222 67.53 7.99 -54.39
C ASN A 222 68.21 9.19 -55.10
N LYS A 223 69.32 9.70 -54.54
CA LYS A 223 70.18 10.69 -55.20
C LYS A 223 71.61 10.21 -55.30
#